data_AF-A0A845RDB5-F1
#
_entry.id   AF-A0A845RDB5-F1
#
_cell.length_a   1.000
_cell.length_b   1.000
_cell.length_c   1.000
_cell.angle_alpha   90.00
_cell.angle_beta   90.00
_cell.angle_gamma   90.00
#
_symmetry.space_group_name_H-M   'P 1'
#
loop_
_entity.id
_entity.type
_entity.pdbx_description
1 polymer ?
#
loop_
_entity_poly.entity_id
_entity_poly.type
_entity_poly.pdbx_seq_one_letter_code
_entity_poly.pdbx_strand_id
1 'polypeptide(L)'
;MMDSREAKRTVPVPPVDADGEQPNSQTPALSISEAATENNPQDESMEDILRELQRTSDPTYLHTVSMNELYQNVYQSRPPIIDGLLYPGTYLFAGAPKVG
;
A
#
# COMPACT_ATOMS: atom_id res chain seq x y z
N MET A 1 42.03 -8.22 -51.30
CA MET A 1 42.04 -8.89 -49.97
C MET A 1 41.07 -8.12 -49.09
N MET A 2 39.89 -8.67 -48.85
CA MET A 2 38.90 -8.09 -47.94
C MET A 2 38.89 -8.95 -46.67
N ASP A 3 39.12 -8.30 -45.53
CA ASP A 3 39.21 -8.87 -44.19
C ASP A 3 37.82 -9.18 -43.64
N SER A 4 37.63 -10.42 -43.20
CA SER A 4 36.39 -10.92 -42.58
C SER A 4 36.41 -10.58 -41.10
N ARG A 5 35.52 -9.68 -40.63
CA ARG A 5 35.23 -9.51 -39.21
C ARG A 5 33.75 -9.71 -38.95
N GLU A 6 33.45 -10.83 -38.31
CA GLU A 6 32.14 -11.11 -37.72
C GLU A 6 31.81 -10.03 -36.68
N ALA A 7 30.81 -9.20 -36.95
CA ALA A 7 30.25 -8.27 -35.98
C ALA A 7 29.08 -8.94 -35.26
N LYS A 8 29.36 -9.34 -34.02
CA LYS A 8 28.45 -9.85 -33.00
C LYS A 8 27.12 -9.09 -32.96
N ARG A 9 26.01 -9.82 -33.03
CA ARG A 9 24.61 -9.36 -32.93
C ARG A 9 24.41 -8.39 -31.75
N THR A 10 24.29 -7.09 -32.04
CA THR A 10 23.82 -6.08 -31.06
C THR A 10 22.31 -5.97 -31.21
N VAL A 11 21.60 -6.48 -30.20
CA VAL A 11 20.16 -6.25 -30.00
C VAL A 11 19.95 -4.75 -29.83
N PRO A 12 19.06 -4.10 -30.60
CA PRO A 12 18.66 -2.73 -30.31
C PRO A 12 18.04 -2.72 -28.90
N VAL A 13 18.72 -2.05 -27.96
CA VAL A 13 18.18 -1.78 -26.63
C VAL A 13 16.91 -0.97 -26.83
N PRO A 14 15.72 -1.43 -26.41
CA PRO A 14 14.54 -0.60 -26.45
C PRO A 14 14.82 0.65 -25.61
N PRO A 15 14.44 1.86 -26.06
CA PRO A 15 14.55 3.05 -25.23
C PRO A 15 13.62 2.83 -24.04
N VAL A 16 14.21 2.38 -22.94
CA VAL A 16 13.59 2.37 -21.63
C VAL A 16 13.63 3.83 -21.20
N ASP A 17 12.58 4.58 -21.54
CA ASP A 17 12.29 5.87 -20.92
C ASP A 17 11.81 5.62 -19.47
N ALA A 18 12.72 5.09 -18.65
CA ALA A 18 12.61 5.07 -17.20
C ALA A 18 13.60 6.09 -16.63
N ASP A 19 13.63 7.30 -17.21
CA ASP A 19 14.29 8.47 -16.61
C ASP A 19 13.30 9.27 -15.73
N GLY A 20 12.33 8.57 -15.15
CA GLY A 20 11.60 9.06 -14.01
C GLY A 20 12.23 8.47 -12.77
N GLU A 21 13.36 9.02 -12.33
CA GLU A 21 13.77 8.82 -10.92
C GLU A 21 12.54 9.15 -10.07
N GLN A 22 12.04 8.17 -9.32
CA GLN A 22 11.06 8.47 -8.30
C GLN A 22 11.73 9.45 -7.33
N PRO A 23 11.11 10.61 -7.03
CA PRO A 23 11.68 11.51 -6.06
C PRO A 23 11.85 10.74 -4.75
N ASN A 24 13.08 10.72 -4.23
CA ASN A 24 13.36 10.21 -2.89
C ASN A 24 12.67 11.15 -1.90
N SER A 25 11.38 10.92 -1.65
CA SER A 25 10.64 11.55 -0.59
C SER A 25 11.17 10.99 0.73
N GLN A 26 12.34 11.47 1.16
CA GLN A 26 12.75 11.44 2.55
C GLN A 26 11.82 12.36 3.32
N THR A 27 10.57 11.92 3.47
CA THR A 27 9.72 12.43 4.53
C THR A 27 10.44 12.01 5.82
N PRO A 28 10.80 12.96 6.72
CA PRO A 28 11.21 12.55 8.05
C PRO A 28 10.09 11.68 8.57
N ALA A 29 10.44 10.47 9.02
CA ALA A 29 9.50 9.48 9.53
C ALA A 29 8.73 10.12 10.70
N LEU A 30 7.63 10.78 10.37
CA LEU A 30 6.53 11.05 11.27
C LEU A 30 5.88 9.68 11.47
N SER A 31 6.61 8.81 12.18
CA SER A 31 6.09 7.56 12.68
C SER A 31 4.86 7.94 13.46
N ILE A 32 3.70 7.43 13.05
CA ILE A 32 2.49 7.44 13.86
C ILE A 32 2.75 6.41 14.96
N SER A 33 3.66 6.74 15.87
CA SER A 33 3.91 5.94 17.04
C SER A 33 2.71 6.14 17.94
N GLU A 34 1.92 5.08 18.12
CA GLU A 34 0.94 5.01 19.19
C GLU A 34 1.66 5.35 20.50
N ALA A 35 1.19 6.37 21.21
CA ALA A 35 1.69 6.64 22.55
C ALA A 35 1.45 5.36 23.36
N ALA A 36 2.48 4.85 24.03
CA ALA A 36 2.36 3.64 24.82
C ALA A 36 1.28 3.84 25.90
N THR A 37 0.06 3.40 25.61
CA THR A 37 -1.01 3.27 26.58
C THR A 37 -0.59 2.15 27.51
N GLU A 38 -0.42 2.49 28.79
CA GLU A 38 -0.22 1.50 29.84
C GLU A 38 -1.30 0.43 29.70
N ASN A 39 -0.90 -0.84 29.57
CA ASN A 39 -1.80 -2.01 29.47
C ASN A 39 -2.64 -2.25 30.75
N ASN A 40 -2.55 -1.36 31.74
CA ASN A 40 -3.36 -1.44 32.93
C ASN A 40 -4.81 -1.10 32.54
N PRO A 41 -5.84 -1.80 33.07
CA PRO A 41 -7.22 -1.37 32.90
C PRO A 41 -7.41 -0.02 33.60
N GLN A 42 -7.16 1.07 32.86
CA GLN A 42 -7.50 2.41 33.27
C GLN A 42 -8.98 2.59 32.94
N ASP A 43 -9.75 3.10 33.90
CA ASP A 43 -11.15 3.47 33.70
C ASP A 43 -11.19 4.48 32.54
N GLU A 44 -11.86 4.15 31.43
CA GLU A 44 -11.93 5.02 30.25
C GLU A 44 -12.64 6.33 30.65
N SER A 45 -11.94 7.46 30.51
CA SER A 45 -12.51 8.76 30.88
C SER A 45 -13.63 9.16 29.90
N MET A 46 -14.61 9.94 30.38
CA MET A 46 -15.68 10.44 29.51
C MET A 46 -15.11 11.26 28.34
N GLU A 47 -14.01 11.97 28.57
CA GLU A 47 -13.30 12.77 27.60
C GLU A 47 -12.67 11.92 26.49
N ASP A 48 -12.14 10.74 26.83
CA ASP A 48 -11.56 9.80 25.86
C ASP A 48 -12.65 9.18 24.99
N ILE A 49 -13.79 8.79 25.59
CA ILE A 49 -14.95 8.29 24.85
C ILE A 49 -15.45 9.36 23.85
N LEU A 50 -15.57 10.62 24.27
CA LEU A 50 -15.98 11.71 23.39
C LEU A 50 -14.97 11.98 22.27
N ARG A 51 -13.67 11.88 22.56
CA ARG A 51 -12.60 12.00 21.57
C ARG A 51 -12.66 10.89 20.53
N GLU A 52 -12.93 9.66 20.95
CA GLU A 52 -13.06 8.51 20.06
C GLU A 52 -14.29 8.61 19.17
N LEU A 53 -15.44 9.03 19.72
CA LEU A 53 -16.65 9.34 18.95
C LEU A 53 -16.39 10.42 17.89
N GLN A 54 -15.69 11.50 18.27
CA GLN A 54 -15.33 12.55 17.33
C GLN A 54 -14.41 12.01 16.23
N ARG A 55 -13.41 11.20 16.58
CA ARG A 55 -12.45 10.61 15.65
C ARG A 55 -13.13 9.66 14.66
N THR A 56 -13.99 8.77 15.14
CA THR A 56 -14.72 7.79 14.31
C THR A 56 -15.78 8.44 13.42
N SER A 57 -16.21 9.67 13.73
CA SER A 57 -17.12 10.46 12.88
C SER A 57 -16.44 11.16 11.70
N ASP A 58 -15.10 11.27 11.71
CA ASP A 58 -14.36 11.92 10.63
C ASP A 58 -14.39 11.06 9.36
N PRO A 59 -14.81 11.58 8.20
CA PRO A 59 -14.85 10.81 6.95
C PRO A 59 -13.47 10.33 6.46
N THR A 60 -12.39 10.94 6.96
CA THR A 60 -10.99 10.56 6.66
C THR A 60 -10.41 9.57 7.65
N TYR A 61 -11.15 9.23 8.72
CA TYR A 61 -10.69 8.28 9.72
C TYR A 61 -10.53 6.88 9.11
N LEU A 62 -9.31 6.36 9.22
CA LEU A 62 -9.00 4.99 8.89
C LEU A 62 -9.04 4.14 10.16
N HIS A 63 -9.96 3.18 10.20
CA HIS A 63 -10.07 2.24 11.30
C HIS A 63 -8.82 1.36 11.42
N THR A 64 -8.29 1.25 12.64
CA THR A 64 -7.11 0.46 12.99
C THR A 64 -7.50 -0.63 13.98
N VAL A 65 -6.87 -1.80 13.86
CA VAL A 65 -7.08 -2.94 14.77
C VAL A 65 -5.77 -3.31 15.45
N SER A 66 -5.83 -3.68 16.73
CA SER A 66 -4.64 -4.11 17.47
C SER A 66 -4.29 -5.57 17.15
N MET A 67 -3.06 -5.97 17.46
CA MET A 67 -2.61 -7.36 17.27
C MET A 67 -3.43 -8.36 18.13
N ASN A 68 -3.76 -7.98 19.36
CA ASN A 68 -4.59 -8.82 20.24
C ASN A 68 -5.99 -9.00 19.66
N GLU A 69 -6.60 -7.92 19.18
CA GLU A 69 -7.91 -7.96 18.53
C GLU A 69 -7.91 -8.83 17.28
N LEU A 70 -6.83 -8.81 16.50
CA LEU A 70 -6.68 -9.65 15.31
C LEU A 70 -6.67 -11.15 15.65
N TYR A 71 -6.08 -11.52 16.78
CA TYR A 71 -6.03 -12.92 17.22
C TYR A 71 -7.31 -13.40 17.90
N GLN A 72 -8.01 -12.50 18.61
CA GLN A 72 -9.20 -12.86 19.37
C GLN A 72 -10.47 -12.86 18.52
N ASN A 73 -10.51 -12.09 17.43
CA ASN A 73 -11.67 -11.97 16.57
C ASN A 73 -11.51 -12.78 15.28
N VAL A 74 -12.60 -13.42 14.83
CA VAL A 74 -12.66 -14.08 13.52
C VAL A 74 -13.08 -13.06 12.47
N TYR A 75 -12.14 -12.67 11.61
CA TYR A 75 -12.43 -11.77 10.48
C TYR A 75 -12.89 -12.57 9.26
N GLN A 76 -14.08 -12.23 8.76
CA GLN A 76 -14.59 -12.80 7.52
C GLN A 76 -13.92 -12.16 6.31
N SER A 77 -13.66 -12.96 5.27
CA SER A 77 -13.19 -12.44 3.98
C SER A 77 -14.22 -11.48 3.40
N ARG A 78 -13.77 -10.30 2.95
CA ARG A 78 -14.65 -9.40 2.20
C ARG A 78 -15.05 -10.07 0.88
N PRO A 79 -16.34 -10.02 0.50
CA PRO A 79 -16.79 -10.64 -0.74
C PRO A 79 -16.08 -9.99 -1.94
N PRO A 80 -15.77 -10.76 -3.00
CA PRO A 80 -15.21 -10.21 -4.22
C PRO A 80 -16.21 -9.25 -4.88
N ILE A 81 -15.70 -8.23 -5.56
CA ILE A 81 -16.47 -7.35 -6.44
C ILE A 81 -16.87 -8.14 -7.70
N ILE A 82 -15.93 -8.94 -8.22
CA ILE A 82 -16.16 -9.88 -9.31
C ILE A 82 -15.56 -11.22 -8.89
N ASP A 83 -16.39 -12.26 -8.86
CA ASP A 83 -15.97 -13.59 -8.42
C ASP A 83 -14.80 -14.12 -9.26
N GLY A 84 -13.80 -14.68 -8.57
CA GLY A 84 -12.56 -15.18 -9.18
C GLY A 84 -11.66 -14.13 -9.86
N LEU A 85 -12.03 -12.85 -9.86
CA LEU A 85 -11.33 -11.82 -10.66
C LEU A 85 -10.91 -10.59 -9.84
N LEU A 86 -11.82 -9.99 -9.06
CA LEU A 86 -11.60 -8.68 -8.46
C LEU A 86 -11.99 -8.68 -6.98
N TYR A 87 -11.00 -8.49 -6.12
CA TYR A 87 -11.17 -8.33 -4.69
C TYR A 87 -11.00 -6.86 -4.28
N PRO A 88 -11.65 -6.41 -3.18
CA PRO A 88 -11.42 -5.07 -2.65
C PRO A 88 -9.93 -4.82 -2.39
N GLY A 89 -9.41 -3.66 -2.82
CA GLY A 89 -8.00 -3.29 -2.68
C GLY A 89 -7.09 -3.76 -3.82
N THR A 90 -7.60 -4.47 -4.83
CA THR A 90 -6.83 -4.79 -6.05
C THR A 90 -6.62 -3.56 -6.94
N TYR A 91 -5.38 -3.33 -7.38
CA TYR A 91 -5.03 -2.28 -8.35
C TYR A 91 -5.03 -2.86 -9.76
N LEU A 92 -5.86 -2.30 -10.66
CA LEU A 92 -5.95 -2.72 -12.06
C LEU A 92 -5.17 -1.76 -12.95
N PHE A 93 -4.22 -2.29 -13.71
CA PHE A 93 -3.55 -1.58 -14.79
C PHE A 93 -4.24 -1.97 -16.10
N ALA A 94 -4.93 -1.02 -16.71
CA ALA A 94 -5.61 -1.20 -17.99
C ALA A 94 -5.03 -0.25 -19.03
N GLY A 95 -4.86 -0.72 -20.25
CA GLY A 95 -4.36 0.06 -21.37
C GLY A 95 -4.40 -0.74 -22.67
N ALA A 96 -4.42 -0.05 -23.80
CA ALA A 96 -4.27 -0.72 -25.09
C ALA A 96 -2.90 -1.40 -25.17
N PRO A 97 -2.80 -2.64 -25.69
CA PRO A 97 -1.52 -3.27 -25.91
C PRO A 97 -0.71 -2.41 -26.88
N LYS A 98 0.49 -1.98 -26.45
CA LYS A 98 1.43 -1.34 -27.37
C LYS A 98 2.03 -2.45 -28.22
N VAL A 99 1.67 -2.48 -29.51
CA VAL A 99 2.26 -3.37 -30.52
C VAL A 99 3.76 -3.10 -30.52
N GLY A 100 4.56 -4.18 -30.41
CA GLY A 100 6.02 -4.13 -30.21
C GLY A 100 6.81 -3.57 -31.38
#